data_AF-A0A537R9A8-F1
#
_entry.id   AF-A0A537R9A8-F1
#
_cell.length_a   1.000
_cell.length_b   1.000
_cell.length_c   1.000
_cell.angle_alpha   90.00
_cell.angle_beta   90.00
_cell.angle_gamma   90.00
#
_symmetry.space_group_name_H-M   'P 1'
#
loop_
_entity.id
_entity.type
_entity.pdbx_description
1 polymer ?
#
loop_
_entity_poly.entity_id
_entity_poly.type
_entity_poly.pdbx_seq_one_letter_code
_entity_poly.pdbx_strand_id
1 'polypeptide(L)'
;MEVEFPVLDHAAESSLPWIKVAPRIPYFMTEQNLSWTPIGQNDSISWPELRGVIGRCDLPAVERHLRWLRDCGITCLRLMLEYCEDDECYLERPAGQFRPSMIAVWDDLVSLCAPLGLRLLLTPFDTFFTWNNWANHPYNSANGGPCADRTRLLTCLRTRELIKSRLAFATERWGSTGVIFAWDLWNEMHPVQGQDHHRCFEDFIEDVSPFLRQLELRLHGRAHLQTVSIFGPELLWKPWLNDPVYRHPLLDFATIHLYEEGTIDFPEDTIAPALSTGRLIRDALAEISDTRPLFDSEHGPIHTFKDHGMTLPEPFDDEYFRHMQWAHFASGAAGGGMRWPNRMPHSLTSGMRRAQRALAGFLPLIDWLRLQRRNLNDAIVVEGGSVAPFGCGDAEQAVVWLLRTEAIGADGMIDRQRPPAILRISLPGLRQGNYRITYWDTEGARVVGEAEQGHNADALFGFNPPPIAADLAVAVRRL
;
A
#
# COMPACT_ATOMS: atom_id res chain seq x y z
N MET A 1 37.99 -7.75 13.69
CA MET A 1 38.00 -6.57 14.58
C MET A 1 36.53 -6.23 14.76
N GLU A 2 35.93 -6.75 15.84
CA GLU A 2 34.51 -6.53 16.15
C GLU A 2 34.31 -5.03 16.37
N VAL A 3 33.51 -4.41 15.51
CA VAL A 3 33.04 -3.05 15.74
C VAL A 3 31.74 -3.20 16.52
N GLU A 4 31.83 -3.13 17.85
CA GLU A 4 30.66 -2.94 18.71
C GLU A 4 30.09 -1.55 18.41
N PHE A 5 28.92 -1.53 17.75
CA PHE A 5 28.13 -0.31 17.61
C PHE A 5 27.24 -0.18 18.85
N PRO A 6 27.13 1.03 19.45
CA PRO A 6 26.32 1.20 20.64
C PRO A 6 24.85 0.88 20.31
N VAL A 7 24.31 -0.09 21.05
CA VAL A 7 22.87 -0.33 21.16
C VAL A 7 22.27 0.87 21.87
N LEU A 8 21.22 1.47 21.33
CA LEU A 8 20.51 2.56 21.99
C LEU A 8 19.95 2.04 23.32
N ASP A 9 20.36 2.67 24.41
CA ASP A 9 19.91 2.36 25.77
C ASP A 9 18.46 2.84 25.89
N HIS A 10 17.49 1.95 25.66
CA HIS A 10 16.07 2.28 25.71
C HIS A 10 15.61 2.45 27.16
N ALA A 11 15.67 3.68 27.66
CA ALA A 11 14.72 4.11 28.68
C ALA A 11 13.30 3.89 28.14
N ALA A 12 12.40 3.37 28.98
CA ALA A 12 11.07 2.89 28.64
C ALA A 12 10.15 3.98 28.03
N GLU A 13 10.31 4.27 26.74
CA GLU A 13 9.31 4.94 25.91
C GLU A 13 8.35 3.86 25.39
N SER A 14 7.04 4.09 25.50
CA SER A 14 6.02 3.09 25.15
C SER A 14 6.25 2.56 23.74
N SER A 15 6.68 1.30 23.63
CA SER A 15 6.89 0.65 22.34
C SER A 15 5.56 0.66 21.57
N LEU A 16 5.55 1.31 20.41
CA LEU A 16 4.42 1.25 19.49
C LEU A 16 4.07 -0.23 19.25
N PRO A 17 2.80 -0.64 19.34
CA PRO A 17 2.45 -2.05 19.21
C PRO A 17 2.80 -2.59 17.84
N TRP A 18 3.14 -3.88 17.79
CA TRP A 18 3.37 -4.57 16.54
C TRP A 18 2.05 -4.80 15.79
N ILE A 19 2.13 -4.92 14.47
CA ILE A 19 1.00 -5.27 13.62
C ILE A 19 1.05 -6.76 13.32
N LYS A 20 -0.13 -7.39 13.28
CA LYS A 20 -0.33 -8.78 12.91
C LYS A 20 -1.51 -8.90 11.94
N VAL A 21 -1.55 -10.00 11.20
CA VAL A 21 -2.76 -10.38 10.47
C VAL A 21 -3.85 -10.76 11.47
N ALA A 22 -5.07 -10.27 11.26
CA ALA A 22 -6.20 -10.64 12.09
C ALA A 22 -6.55 -12.13 11.86
N PRO A 23 -6.68 -12.97 12.91
CA PRO A 23 -6.91 -14.40 12.76
C PRO A 23 -8.19 -14.70 11.97
N ARG A 24 -8.05 -15.36 10.81
CA ARG A 24 -9.16 -15.74 9.91
C ARG A 24 -9.95 -14.54 9.37
N ILE A 25 -9.33 -13.38 9.30
CA ILE A 25 -9.92 -12.13 8.84
C ILE A 25 -8.91 -11.46 7.88
N PRO A 26 -9.32 -10.99 6.70
CA PRO A 26 -8.41 -10.49 5.66
C PRO A 26 -7.91 -9.05 5.89
N TYR A 27 -7.70 -8.69 7.15
CA TYR A 27 -7.28 -7.35 7.57
C TYR A 27 -6.18 -7.43 8.65
N PHE A 28 -5.61 -6.28 8.98
CA PHE A 28 -4.56 -6.18 9.96
C PHE A 28 -5.08 -5.69 11.31
N MET A 29 -4.35 -5.99 12.38
CA MET A 29 -4.63 -5.49 13.71
C MET A 29 -3.36 -5.26 14.51
N THR A 30 -3.42 -4.39 15.51
CA THR A 30 -2.34 -4.25 16.49
C THR A 30 -2.27 -5.48 17.38
N GLU A 31 -1.14 -5.70 18.05
CA GLU A 31 -1.02 -6.77 19.04
C GLU A 31 -2.00 -6.67 20.21
N GLN A 32 -2.49 -5.46 20.53
CA GLN A 32 -3.59 -5.25 21.48
C GLN A 32 -4.99 -5.46 20.88
N ASN A 33 -5.10 -6.05 19.69
CA ASN A 33 -6.36 -6.38 19.02
C ASN A 33 -7.20 -5.15 18.64
N LEU A 34 -6.56 -4.06 18.23
CA LEU A 34 -7.23 -2.92 17.61
C LEU A 34 -7.12 -3.02 16.09
N SER A 35 -8.20 -2.70 15.37
CA SER A 35 -8.14 -2.63 13.90
C SER A 35 -7.06 -1.65 13.46
N TRP A 36 -6.32 -2.02 12.41
CA TRP A 36 -5.32 -1.16 11.79
C TRP A 36 -5.38 -1.33 10.28
N THR A 37 -5.30 -0.21 9.55
CA THR A 37 -5.37 -0.18 8.09
C THR A 37 -4.16 0.58 7.57
N PRO A 38 -3.38 0.03 6.61
CA PRO A 38 -2.36 0.80 5.90
C PRO A 38 -3.03 1.90 5.06
N ILE A 39 -2.83 3.14 5.48
CA ILE A 39 -3.11 4.36 4.70
C ILE A 39 -1.76 5.06 4.56
N GLY A 40 -1.29 5.20 3.33
CA GLY A 40 0.09 5.61 3.10
C GLY A 40 0.38 6.02 1.66
N GLN A 41 1.67 6.13 1.39
CA GLN A 41 2.24 6.43 0.09
C GLN A 41 3.63 5.80 -0.03
N ASN A 42 4.17 5.80 -1.25
CA ASN A 42 5.59 5.62 -1.48
C ASN A 42 6.31 6.93 -1.23
N ASP A 43 7.49 6.85 -0.62
CA ASP A 43 8.33 7.99 -0.28
C ASP A 43 9.81 7.59 -0.40
N SER A 44 10.71 8.56 -0.31
CA SER A 44 12.15 8.30 -0.26
C SER A 44 12.85 9.31 0.64
N ILE A 45 13.86 8.83 1.36
CA ILE A 45 14.72 9.67 2.20
C ILE A 45 15.44 10.77 1.41
N SER A 46 15.56 10.65 0.08
CA SER A 46 16.18 11.67 -0.78
C SER A 46 15.19 12.74 -1.27
N TRP A 47 13.89 12.49 -1.14
CA TRP A 47 12.83 13.38 -1.64
C TRP A 47 12.58 14.55 -0.67
N PRO A 48 12.04 15.70 -1.15
CA PRO A 48 12.06 16.96 -0.40
C PRO A 48 11.51 16.88 1.02
N GLU A 49 10.49 16.05 1.24
CA GLU A 49 9.75 15.94 2.50
C GLU A 49 10.55 15.22 3.59
N LEU A 50 11.42 14.28 3.20
CA LEU A 50 12.27 13.50 4.11
C LEU A 50 13.75 13.88 4.03
N ARG A 51 14.22 14.55 2.97
CA ARG A 51 15.64 14.88 2.71
C ARG A 51 16.37 15.51 3.89
N GLY A 52 15.66 16.25 4.75
CA GLY A 52 16.21 16.83 5.98
C GLY A 52 16.84 15.81 6.95
N VAL A 53 16.54 14.51 6.85
CA VAL A 53 17.20 13.46 7.66
C VAL A 53 18.64 13.21 7.21
N ILE A 54 18.93 13.37 5.91
CA ILE A 54 20.28 13.15 5.36
C ILE A 54 21.21 14.21 5.96
N GLY A 55 22.27 13.76 6.63
CA GLY A 55 23.22 14.64 7.32
C GLY A 55 22.59 15.47 8.45
N ARG A 56 21.37 15.13 8.89
CA ARG A 56 20.58 15.90 9.87
C ARG A 56 20.43 17.37 9.48
N CYS A 57 20.30 17.63 8.18
CA CYS A 57 20.22 19.00 7.66
C CYS A 57 19.01 19.78 8.19
N ASP A 58 17.85 19.13 8.38
CA ASP A 58 16.65 19.75 8.96
C ASP A 58 15.66 18.71 9.54
N LEU A 59 16.06 18.05 10.64
CA LEU A 59 15.16 17.14 11.36
C LEU A 59 13.84 17.79 11.81
N PRO A 60 13.80 19.05 12.29
CA PRO A 60 12.55 19.71 12.65
C PRO A 60 11.55 19.83 11.48
N ALA A 61 12.01 20.05 10.24
CA ALA A 61 11.11 20.06 9.08
C ALA A 61 10.51 18.68 8.80
N VAL A 62 11.33 17.63 8.88
CA VAL A 62 10.88 16.24 8.72
C VAL A 62 9.84 15.90 9.79
N GLU A 63 10.10 16.25 11.05
CA GLU A 63 9.14 16.01 12.14
C GLU A 63 7.81 16.75 11.92
N ARG A 64 7.85 18.01 11.47
CA ARG A 64 6.63 18.76 11.11
C ARG A 64 5.86 18.09 9.99
N HIS A 65 6.56 17.58 8.97
CA HIS A 65 5.94 16.86 7.88
C HIS A 65 5.29 15.55 8.37
N LEU A 66 6.01 14.73 9.13
CA LEU A 66 5.48 13.48 9.71
C LEU A 66 4.26 13.74 10.62
N ARG A 67 4.27 14.81 11.43
CA ARG A 67 3.10 15.23 12.22
C ARG A 67 1.90 15.57 11.33
N TRP A 68 2.13 16.29 10.23
CA TRP A 68 1.08 16.60 9.27
C TRP A 68 0.53 15.35 8.58
N LEU A 69 1.38 14.36 8.25
CA LEU A 69 0.93 13.08 7.71
C LEU A 69 -0.01 12.35 8.69
N ARG A 70 0.39 12.23 9.95
CA ARG A 70 -0.46 11.66 11.00
C ARG A 70 -1.81 12.39 11.10
N ASP A 71 -1.81 13.72 11.05
CA ASP A 71 -3.03 14.55 11.10
C ASP A 71 -3.90 14.41 9.83
N CYS A 72 -3.35 13.88 8.75
CA CYS A 72 -4.04 13.49 7.53
C CYS A 72 -4.48 12.02 7.53
N GLY A 73 -4.31 11.29 8.65
CA GLY A 73 -4.76 9.91 8.79
C GLY A 73 -3.82 8.87 8.20
N ILE A 74 -2.60 9.25 7.82
CA ILE A 74 -1.57 8.32 7.37
C ILE A 74 -1.13 7.46 8.56
N THR A 75 -1.01 6.17 8.32
CA THR A 75 -0.59 5.16 9.31
C THR A 75 0.71 4.47 8.90
N CYS A 76 1.06 4.49 7.61
CA CYS A 76 2.20 3.76 7.07
C CYS A 76 2.88 4.54 5.93
N LEU A 77 4.21 4.46 5.85
CA LEU A 77 5.02 4.90 4.73
C LEU A 77 5.71 3.68 4.12
N ARG A 78 5.69 3.57 2.79
CA ARG A 78 6.51 2.59 2.08
C ARG A 78 7.80 3.26 1.63
N LEU A 79 8.93 2.68 2.02
CA LEU A 79 10.26 3.21 1.72
C LEU A 79 11.22 2.09 1.32
N MET A 80 12.20 2.45 0.52
CA MET A 80 13.34 1.61 0.19
C MET A 80 14.50 1.94 1.14
N LEU A 81 15.07 0.94 1.80
CA LEU A 81 16.26 1.10 2.65
C LEU A 81 17.44 1.74 1.90
N GLU A 82 17.51 1.46 0.60
CA GLU A 82 18.44 2.04 -0.35
C GLU A 82 17.65 2.50 -1.58
N TYR A 83 17.65 3.81 -1.83
CA TYR A 83 17.09 4.41 -3.03
C TYR A 83 18.26 4.98 -3.85
N CYS A 84 18.87 4.13 -4.67
CA CYS A 84 20.22 4.38 -5.23
C CYS A 84 20.21 5.24 -6.51
N GLU A 85 19.32 6.23 -6.56
CA GLU A 85 19.33 7.27 -7.59
C GLU A 85 20.65 8.05 -7.54
N ASP A 86 21.05 8.46 -6.34
CA ASP A 86 22.27 9.20 -6.06
C ASP A 86 23.25 8.43 -5.17
N ASP A 87 24.54 8.72 -5.32
CA ASP A 87 25.62 8.06 -4.58
C ASP A 87 25.53 8.27 -3.05
N GLU A 88 24.93 9.38 -2.62
CA GLU A 88 24.74 9.67 -1.20
C GLU A 88 23.78 8.69 -0.52
N CYS A 89 22.88 8.05 -1.28
CA CYS A 89 21.81 7.19 -0.76
C CYS A 89 22.11 5.69 -0.78
N TYR A 90 23.30 5.26 -1.24
CA TYR A 90 23.74 3.88 -1.04
C TYR A 90 23.81 3.56 0.46
N LEU A 91 23.12 2.53 0.89
CA LEU A 91 23.16 1.99 2.25
C LEU A 91 24.51 1.33 2.53
N GLU A 92 25.09 0.68 1.52
CA GLU A 92 26.37 -0.03 1.61
C GLU A 92 27.38 0.48 0.59
N ARG A 93 28.63 0.71 1.00
CA ARG A 93 29.72 0.99 0.06
C ARG A 93 31.09 0.75 0.72
N PRO A 94 31.86 -0.28 0.30
CA PRO A 94 31.52 -1.32 -0.67
C PRO A 94 30.41 -2.27 -0.16
N ALA A 95 30.00 -3.24 -0.98
CA ALA A 95 28.99 -4.24 -0.61
C ALA A 95 29.34 -4.97 0.71
N GLY A 96 28.36 -5.14 1.59
CA GLY A 96 28.53 -5.71 2.93
C GLY A 96 29.15 -4.75 3.96
N GLN A 97 29.41 -3.49 3.61
CA GLN A 97 29.87 -2.46 4.55
C GLN A 97 28.86 -1.30 4.61
N PHE A 98 28.01 -1.33 5.64
CA PHE A 98 27.01 -0.29 5.87
C PHE A 98 27.64 1.07 6.12
N ARG A 99 27.11 2.11 5.48
CA ARG A 99 27.59 3.47 5.63
C ARG A 99 27.05 4.09 6.92
N PRO A 100 27.90 4.57 7.84
CA PRO A 100 27.45 5.19 9.09
C PRO A 100 26.48 6.36 8.89
N SER A 101 26.64 7.13 7.80
CA SER A 101 25.73 8.22 7.47
C SER A 101 24.30 7.73 7.16
N MET A 102 24.16 6.60 6.47
CA MET A 102 22.86 6.02 6.15
C MET A 102 22.24 5.29 7.33
N ILE A 103 23.07 4.69 8.20
CA ILE A 103 22.59 4.14 9.46
C ILE A 103 21.95 5.26 10.30
N ALA A 104 22.61 6.41 10.43
CA ALA A 104 22.09 7.55 11.20
C ALA A 104 20.77 8.10 10.63
N VAL A 105 20.63 8.14 9.30
CA VAL A 105 19.37 8.51 8.61
C VAL A 105 18.20 7.64 9.07
N TRP A 106 18.39 6.33 9.07
CA TRP A 106 17.33 5.38 9.44
C TRP A 106 17.07 5.37 10.95
N ASP A 107 18.11 5.55 11.78
CA ASP A 107 17.93 5.74 13.23
C ASP A 107 17.06 6.95 13.55
N ASP A 108 17.36 8.09 12.91
CA ASP A 108 16.64 9.33 13.13
C ASP A 108 15.19 9.21 12.62
N LEU A 109 14.97 8.61 11.43
CA LEU A 109 13.63 8.43 10.87
C LEU A 109 12.77 7.48 11.71
N VAL A 110 13.31 6.33 12.13
CA VAL A 110 12.61 5.39 13.03
C VAL A 110 12.24 6.08 14.36
N SER A 111 13.18 6.84 14.92
CA SER A 111 12.96 7.60 16.16
C SER A 111 11.87 8.66 16.02
N LEU A 112 11.81 9.36 14.89
CA LEU A 112 10.77 10.38 14.61
C LEU A 112 9.38 9.75 14.39
N CYS A 113 9.31 8.56 13.78
CA CYS A 113 8.05 7.88 13.51
C CYS A 113 7.39 7.32 14.79
N ALA A 114 8.17 6.80 15.74
CA ALA A 114 7.68 6.13 16.94
C ALA A 114 6.65 6.94 17.76
N PRO A 115 6.93 8.18 18.22
CA PRO A 115 5.98 8.96 19.01
C PRO A 115 4.78 9.46 18.19
N LEU A 116 4.85 9.40 16.87
CA LEU A 116 3.77 9.82 15.96
C LEU A 116 2.84 8.67 15.57
N GLY A 117 3.18 7.43 15.94
CA GLY A 117 2.42 6.24 15.57
C GLY A 117 2.49 5.90 14.08
N LEU A 118 3.46 6.46 13.35
CA LEU A 118 3.71 6.16 11.95
C LEU A 118 4.54 4.88 11.84
N ARG A 119 4.22 4.07 10.82
CA ARG A 119 4.90 2.80 10.57
C ARG A 119 5.57 2.76 9.21
N LEU A 120 6.51 1.85 9.04
CA LEU A 120 7.29 1.69 7.82
C LEU A 120 7.05 0.30 7.22
N LEU A 121 6.70 0.27 5.94
CA LEU A 121 6.84 -0.90 5.06
C LEU A 121 8.18 -0.75 4.35
N LEU A 122 9.16 -1.59 4.69
CA LEU A 122 10.54 -1.44 4.22
C LEU A 122 10.92 -2.53 3.23
N THR A 123 11.51 -2.13 2.11
CA THR A 123 12.16 -3.01 1.14
C THR A 123 13.67 -2.79 1.10
N PRO A 124 14.51 -3.82 0.88
CA PRO A 124 15.97 -3.67 0.97
C PRO A 124 16.58 -2.67 -0.01
N PHE A 125 15.96 -2.47 -1.17
CA PHE A 125 16.38 -1.49 -2.18
C PHE A 125 15.27 -1.25 -3.20
N ASP A 126 15.37 -0.14 -3.93
CA ASP A 126 14.61 0.06 -5.15
C ASP A 126 15.20 -0.79 -6.30
N THR A 127 14.36 -1.39 -7.15
CA THR A 127 14.86 -2.19 -8.29
C THR A 127 15.09 -1.39 -9.56
N PHE A 128 14.48 -0.21 -9.69
CA PHE A 128 14.57 0.63 -10.88
C PHE A 128 15.97 1.26 -11.04
N PHE A 129 16.46 1.97 -10.04
CA PHE A 129 17.82 2.52 -10.01
C PHE A 129 18.86 1.44 -9.77
N THR A 130 18.58 0.38 -9.01
CA THR A 130 19.50 -0.77 -8.97
C THR A 130 19.76 -1.30 -10.38
N TRP A 131 18.72 -1.38 -11.21
CA TRP A 131 18.83 -1.77 -12.61
C TRP A 131 19.60 -0.71 -13.41
N ASN A 132 19.16 0.55 -13.41
CA ASN A 132 19.71 1.60 -14.26
C ASN A 132 21.15 1.99 -13.90
N ASN A 133 21.48 2.00 -12.60
CA ASN A 133 22.80 2.37 -12.07
C ASN A 133 23.69 1.14 -11.81
N TRP A 134 23.36 -0.02 -12.37
CA TRP A 134 24.06 -1.29 -12.12
C TRP A 134 25.59 -1.22 -12.28
N ALA A 135 26.10 -0.46 -13.25
CA ALA A 135 27.53 -0.30 -13.48
C ALA A 135 28.28 0.22 -12.24
N ASN A 136 27.63 1.06 -11.43
CA ASN A 136 28.19 1.65 -10.22
C ASN A 136 27.69 0.97 -8.93
N HIS A 137 26.69 0.09 -9.03
CA HIS A 137 26.06 -0.52 -7.88
C HIS A 137 27.06 -1.41 -7.10
N PRO A 138 27.11 -1.36 -5.76
CA PRO A 138 28.04 -2.13 -4.93
C PRO A 138 28.01 -3.64 -5.17
N TYR A 139 26.83 -4.20 -5.49
CA TYR A 139 26.68 -5.64 -5.73
C TYR A 139 27.26 -6.12 -7.06
N ASN A 140 27.60 -5.22 -7.97
CA ASN A 140 28.25 -5.56 -9.22
C ASN A 140 29.70 -6.04 -8.97
N SER A 141 30.09 -7.16 -9.57
CA SER A 141 31.44 -7.72 -9.41
C SER A 141 32.55 -6.80 -9.90
N ALA A 142 32.27 -5.91 -10.85
CA ALA A 142 33.23 -4.88 -11.26
C ALA A 142 33.58 -3.91 -10.11
N ASN A 143 32.70 -3.77 -9.12
CA ASN A 143 32.87 -2.91 -7.94
C ASN A 143 33.25 -3.69 -6.68
N GLY A 144 33.66 -4.97 -6.83
CA GLY A 144 34.00 -5.86 -5.72
C GLY A 144 32.81 -6.61 -5.10
N GLY A 145 31.61 -6.44 -5.65
CA GLY A 145 30.42 -7.21 -5.27
C GLY A 145 30.42 -8.65 -5.79
N PRO A 146 29.43 -9.47 -5.41
CA PRO A 146 29.39 -10.88 -5.81
C PRO A 146 28.69 -11.15 -7.14
N CYS A 147 27.90 -10.21 -7.66
CA CYS A 147 27.01 -10.47 -8.78
C CYS A 147 27.64 -10.05 -10.10
N ALA A 148 27.80 -11.00 -11.02
CA ALA A 148 28.36 -10.73 -12.34
C ALA A 148 27.43 -9.87 -13.23
N ASP A 149 26.12 -9.98 -13.02
CA ASP A 149 25.12 -9.30 -13.86
C ASP A 149 23.81 -9.07 -13.09
N ARG A 150 23.10 -7.98 -13.39
CA ARG A 150 21.81 -7.62 -12.74
C ARG A 150 20.69 -8.62 -13.03
N THR A 151 20.76 -9.38 -14.12
CA THR A 151 19.82 -10.48 -14.41
C THR A 151 19.95 -11.66 -13.46
N ARG A 152 20.99 -11.67 -12.60
CA ARG A 152 21.25 -12.74 -11.62
C ARG A 152 20.96 -12.32 -10.18
N LEU A 153 20.34 -11.15 -9.98
CA LEU A 153 20.06 -10.60 -8.65
C LEU A 153 19.27 -11.57 -7.75
N LEU A 154 18.33 -12.34 -8.30
CA LEU A 154 17.54 -13.34 -7.56
C LEU A 154 18.22 -14.71 -7.43
N THR A 155 19.13 -15.05 -8.34
CA THR A 155 19.75 -16.40 -8.45
C THR A 155 21.19 -16.47 -7.94
N CYS A 156 21.89 -15.35 -7.79
CA CYS A 156 23.25 -15.32 -7.26
C CYS A 156 23.22 -15.54 -5.75
N LEU A 157 23.60 -16.75 -5.31
CA LEU A 157 23.63 -17.13 -3.88
C LEU A 157 24.42 -16.14 -3.01
N ARG A 158 25.57 -15.66 -3.49
CA ARG A 158 26.40 -14.70 -2.75
C ARG A 158 25.75 -13.30 -2.65
N THR A 159 24.97 -12.88 -3.65
CA THR A 159 24.15 -11.66 -3.57
C THR A 159 23.05 -11.85 -2.54
N ARG A 160 22.40 -13.01 -2.55
CA ARG A 160 21.36 -13.37 -1.57
C ARG A 160 21.86 -13.36 -0.13
N GLU A 161 23.09 -13.81 0.12
CA GLU A 161 23.73 -13.68 1.45
C GLU A 161 23.90 -12.22 1.90
N LEU A 162 24.22 -11.30 0.97
CA LEU A 162 24.29 -9.86 1.29
C LEU A 162 22.91 -9.28 1.59
N ILE A 163 21.88 -9.68 0.85
CA ILE A 163 20.49 -9.28 1.12
C ILE A 163 20.04 -9.78 2.50
N LYS A 164 20.34 -11.04 2.84
CA LYS A 164 20.09 -11.57 4.19
C LYS A 164 20.84 -10.77 5.25
N SER A 165 22.09 -10.37 4.99
CA SER A 165 22.87 -9.53 5.90
C SER A 165 22.30 -8.12 6.06
N ARG A 166 21.75 -7.52 4.99
CA ARG A 166 21.02 -6.24 5.02
C ARG A 166 19.76 -6.32 5.88
N LEU A 167 18.94 -7.34 5.67
CA LEU A 167 17.74 -7.57 6.47
C LEU A 167 18.07 -7.90 7.92
N ALA A 168 19.14 -8.68 8.16
CA ALA A 168 19.63 -8.98 9.50
C ALA A 168 20.06 -7.71 10.25
N PHE A 169 20.86 -6.86 9.60
CA PHE A 169 21.26 -5.57 10.16
C PHE A 169 20.04 -4.70 10.49
N ALA A 170 19.09 -4.60 9.55
CA ALA A 170 17.90 -3.79 9.74
C ALA A 170 17.04 -4.28 10.91
N THR A 171 16.82 -5.60 11.05
CA THR A 171 16.02 -6.12 12.17
C THR A 171 16.75 -6.08 13.51
N GLU A 172 18.07 -6.32 13.54
CA GLU A 172 18.88 -6.19 14.76
C GLU A 172 18.84 -4.77 15.32
N ARG A 173 18.81 -3.76 14.43
CA ARG A 173 18.85 -2.35 14.83
C ARG A 173 17.48 -1.72 15.05
N TRP A 174 16.53 -1.94 14.16
CA TRP A 174 15.22 -1.26 14.17
C TRP A 174 14.04 -2.20 14.41
N GLY A 175 14.25 -3.51 14.30
CA GLY A 175 13.22 -4.53 14.39
C GLY A 175 12.74 -4.86 15.80
N SER A 176 13.28 -4.26 16.86
CA SER A 176 12.67 -4.37 18.19
C SER A 176 11.45 -3.44 18.35
N THR A 177 11.40 -2.38 17.52
CA THR A 177 10.35 -1.36 17.57
C THR A 177 9.09 -1.83 16.83
N GLY A 178 7.92 -1.33 17.21
CA GLY A 178 6.73 -1.49 16.36
C GLY A 178 6.69 -0.52 15.19
N VAL A 179 7.67 0.37 15.00
CA VAL A 179 7.67 1.29 13.84
C VAL A 179 7.73 0.50 12.55
N ILE A 180 8.39 -0.66 12.52
CA ILE A 180 8.32 -1.55 11.37
C ILE A 180 6.94 -2.20 11.32
N PHE A 181 6.18 -1.94 10.25
CA PHE A 181 4.93 -2.64 9.98
C PHE A 181 5.23 -4.02 9.40
N ALA A 182 6.07 -4.05 8.35
CA ALA A 182 6.38 -5.26 7.60
C ALA A 182 7.67 -5.09 6.78
N TRP A 183 8.24 -6.23 6.41
CA TRP A 183 9.34 -6.32 5.44
C TRP A 183 8.79 -6.72 4.07
N ASP A 184 8.92 -5.84 3.08
CA ASP A 184 8.81 -6.19 1.68
C ASP A 184 10.16 -6.79 1.26
N LEU A 185 10.25 -8.11 1.19
CA LEU A 185 11.52 -8.81 1.03
C LEU A 185 12.23 -8.48 -0.30
N TRP A 186 11.48 -7.96 -1.28
CA TRP A 186 12.01 -7.51 -2.55
C TRP A 186 11.05 -6.54 -3.27
N ASN A 187 11.55 -5.35 -3.64
CA ASN A 187 10.79 -4.40 -4.45
C ASN A 187 10.60 -4.92 -5.88
N GLU A 188 9.37 -5.06 -6.35
CA GLU A 188 9.06 -5.43 -7.74
C GLU A 188 9.91 -6.60 -8.28
N MET A 189 9.65 -7.79 -7.73
CA MET A 189 10.27 -9.01 -8.25
C MET A 189 9.96 -9.13 -9.73
N HIS A 190 11.00 -9.29 -10.55
CA HIS A 190 10.85 -9.37 -12.00
C HIS A 190 11.59 -10.61 -12.55
N PRO A 191 11.00 -11.43 -13.44
CA PRO A 191 11.62 -12.66 -13.95
C PRO A 191 13.02 -12.46 -14.53
N VAL A 192 13.24 -11.36 -15.25
CA VAL A 192 14.56 -11.00 -15.80
C VAL A 192 15.67 -10.91 -14.74
N GLN A 193 15.35 -10.55 -13.49
CA GLN A 193 16.31 -10.47 -12.37
C GLN A 193 16.73 -11.86 -11.87
N GLY A 194 16.03 -12.91 -12.29
CA GLY A 194 16.36 -14.31 -12.09
C GLY A 194 16.59 -15.06 -13.40
N GLN A 195 17.01 -14.36 -14.47
CA GLN A 195 17.27 -14.93 -15.80
C GLN A 195 16.08 -15.72 -16.38
N ASP A 196 14.85 -15.31 -16.05
CA ASP A 196 13.61 -15.98 -16.46
C ASP A 196 13.53 -17.46 -16.01
N HIS A 197 14.26 -17.84 -14.96
CA HIS A 197 14.10 -19.14 -14.33
C HIS A 197 12.72 -19.25 -13.68
N HIS A 198 11.98 -20.31 -14.01
CA HIS A 198 10.57 -20.52 -13.62
C HIS A 198 10.26 -20.56 -12.12
N ARG A 199 11.29 -20.59 -11.27
CA ARG A 199 11.22 -20.75 -9.81
C ARG A 199 12.05 -19.72 -9.06
N CYS A 200 12.59 -18.72 -9.77
CA CYS A 200 13.50 -17.77 -9.14
C CYS A 200 12.84 -16.97 -8.01
N PHE A 201 11.50 -16.89 -7.97
CA PHE A 201 10.77 -16.19 -6.94
C PHE A 201 10.62 -17.07 -5.70
N GLU A 202 10.14 -18.30 -5.86
CA GLU A 202 10.02 -19.30 -4.81
C GLU A 202 11.38 -19.57 -4.18
N ASP A 203 12.42 -19.83 -4.99
CA ASP A 203 13.77 -20.13 -4.50
C ASP A 203 14.38 -18.95 -3.70
N PHE A 204 13.95 -17.73 -3.98
CA PHE A 204 14.34 -16.54 -3.21
C PHE A 204 13.55 -16.45 -1.90
N ILE A 205 12.22 -16.56 -1.97
CA ILE A 205 11.32 -16.47 -0.81
C ILE A 205 11.60 -17.60 0.20
N GLU A 206 11.78 -18.84 -0.27
CA GLU A 206 12.06 -20.04 0.53
C GLU A 206 13.41 -19.98 1.26
N ASP A 207 14.33 -19.12 0.82
CA ASP A 207 15.63 -18.90 1.49
C ASP A 207 15.57 -17.68 2.44
N VAL A 208 15.08 -16.54 1.94
CA VAL A 208 15.15 -15.26 2.67
C VAL A 208 14.09 -15.17 3.77
N SER A 209 12.85 -15.61 3.51
CA SER A 209 11.76 -15.47 4.48
C SER A 209 11.98 -16.29 5.76
N PRO A 210 12.31 -17.60 5.70
CA PRO A 210 12.57 -18.38 6.90
C PRO A 210 13.78 -17.88 7.69
N PHE A 211 14.83 -17.45 6.99
CA PHE A 211 16.01 -16.85 7.61
C PHE A 211 15.62 -15.64 8.46
N LEU A 212 14.94 -14.66 7.87
CA LEU A 212 14.59 -13.43 8.58
C LEU A 212 13.61 -13.72 9.71
N ARG A 213 12.58 -14.54 9.46
CA ARG A 213 11.59 -14.90 10.49
C ARG A 213 12.24 -15.59 11.69
N GLN A 214 13.15 -16.54 11.46
CA GLN A 214 13.87 -17.23 12.55
C GLN A 214 14.82 -16.29 13.31
N LEU A 215 15.45 -15.34 12.60
CA LEU A 215 16.27 -14.31 13.22
C LEU A 215 15.43 -13.42 14.14
N GLU A 216 14.30 -12.90 13.65
CA GLU A 216 13.41 -12.06 14.45
C GLU A 216 12.82 -12.80 15.65
N LEU A 217 12.38 -14.06 15.47
CA LEU A 217 11.91 -14.87 16.58
C LEU A 217 12.97 -15.03 17.68
N ARG A 218 14.25 -15.15 17.31
CA ARG A 218 15.36 -15.28 18.25
C ARG A 218 15.67 -13.97 18.97
N LEU A 219 15.67 -12.86 18.24
CA LEU A 219 16.04 -11.53 18.77
C LEU A 219 14.89 -10.90 19.58
N HIS A 220 13.66 -11.02 19.07
CA HIS A 220 12.51 -10.24 19.52
C HIS A 220 11.40 -11.11 20.14
N GLY A 221 11.48 -12.44 20.04
CA GLY A 221 10.44 -13.38 20.51
C GLY A 221 9.19 -13.44 19.61
N ARG A 222 9.20 -12.69 18.51
CA ARG A 222 8.13 -12.53 17.51
C ARG A 222 8.76 -12.08 16.19
N ALA A 223 8.02 -12.14 15.09
CA ALA A 223 8.49 -11.71 13.78
C ALA A 223 7.51 -10.72 13.14
N HIS A 224 8.05 -9.77 12.39
CA HIS A 224 7.26 -8.86 11.58
C HIS A 224 6.62 -9.60 10.41
N LEU A 225 5.56 -8.99 9.86
CA LEU A 225 4.92 -9.50 8.66
C LEU A 225 5.85 -9.36 7.46
N GLN A 226 5.77 -10.30 6.52
CA GLN A 226 6.59 -10.33 5.32
C GLN A 226 5.73 -10.42 4.06
N THR A 227 6.14 -9.71 3.03
CA THR A 227 5.57 -9.75 1.67
C THR A 227 6.69 -9.71 0.63
N VAL A 228 6.33 -9.85 -0.64
CA VAL A 228 7.10 -9.35 -1.78
C VAL A 228 6.19 -8.44 -2.60
N SER A 229 6.75 -7.53 -3.38
CA SER A 229 5.98 -6.74 -4.35
C SER A 229 6.29 -7.12 -5.79
N ILE A 230 5.38 -6.80 -6.71
CA ILE A 230 5.51 -7.06 -8.14
C ILE A 230 4.88 -5.94 -8.97
N PHE A 231 5.51 -5.60 -10.10
CA PHE A 231 4.92 -4.77 -11.14
C PHE A 231 3.71 -5.48 -11.76
N GLY A 232 2.50 -5.02 -11.45
CA GLY A 232 1.24 -5.74 -11.73
C GLY A 232 1.05 -6.25 -13.17
N PRO A 233 1.43 -5.50 -14.22
CA PRO A 233 1.33 -5.99 -15.60
C PRO A 233 2.06 -7.32 -15.86
N GLU A 234 3.13 -7.64 -15.11
CA GLU A 234 3.81 -8.93 -15.22
C GLU A 234 2.89 -10.12 -14.90
N LEU A 235 1.94 -9.95 -13.97
CA LEU A 235 0.99 -11.01 -13.60
C LEU A 235 0.04 -11.37 -14.75
N LEU A 236 -0.29 -10.41 -15.62
CA LEU A 236 -1.11 -10.65 -16.80
C LEU A 236 -0.32 -11.39 -17.89
N TRP A 237 0.91 -10.96 -18.13
CA TRP A 237 1.76 -11.56 -19.16
C TRP A 237 2.33 -12.92 -18.75
N LYS A 238 2.48 -13.15 -17.44
CA LYS A 238 3.10 -14.34 -16.85
C LYS A 238 2.28 -14.83 -15.66
N PRO A 239 1.11 -15.47 -15.87
CA PRO A 239 0.21 -15.88 -14.78
C PRO A 239 0.81 -16.85 -13.77
N TRP A 240 1.90 -17.54 -14.09
CA TRP A 240 2.62 -18.39 -13.13
C TRP A 240 3.18 -17.59 -11.94
N LEU A 241 3.34 -16.27 -12.09
CA LEU A 241 3.76 -15.37 -11.01
C LEU A 241 2.68 -15.18 -9.94
N ASN A 242 1.42 -15.53 -10.21
CA ASN A 242 0.34 -15.45 -9.23
C ASN A 242 0.61 -16.34 -8.01
N ASP A 243 1.19 -17.53 -8.20
CA ASP A 243 1.46 -18.46 -7.11
C ASP A 243 2.44 -17.90 -6.05
N PRO A 244 3.68 -17.48 -6.42
CA PRO A 244 4.63 -16.93 -5.46
C PRO A 244 4.20 -15.58 -4.86
N VAL A 245 3.36 -14.79 -5.53
CA VAL A 245 2.92 -13.47 -5.05
C VAL A 245 1.67 -13.56 -4.17
N TYR A 246 0.63 -14.26 -4.62
CA TYR A 246 -0.66 -14.29 -3.91
C TYR A 246 -0.80 -15.45 -2.93
N ARG A 247 -0.13 -16.58 -3.17
CA ARG A 247 -0.40 -17.85 -2.46
C ARG A 247 0.78 -18.42 -1.70
N HIS A 248 1.98 -17.83 -1.81
CA HIS A 248 3.16 -18.39 -1.17
C HIS A 248 2.95 -18.49 0.37
N PRO A 249 3.11 -19.67 0.99
CA PRO A 249 2.74 -19.91 2.39
C PRO A 249 3.68 -19.23 3.40
N LEU A 250 4.84 -18.75 2.94
CA LEU A 250 5.79 -18.02 3.79
C LEU A 250 5.49 -16.53 3.90
N LEU A 251 4.63 -15.97 3.05
CA LEU A 251 4.26 -14.56 3.08
C LEU A 251 2.96 -14.34 3.86
N ASP A 252 2.91 -13.29 4.67
CA ASP A 252 1.81 -13.04 5.61
C ASP A 252 0.65 -12.26 4.97
N PHE A 253 0.94 -11.47 3.94
CA PHE A 253 -0.03 -10.72 3.14
C PHE A 253 0.50 -10.62 1.71
N ALA A 254 -0.38 -10.24 0.78
CA ALA A 254 -0.02 -10.01 -0.60
C ALA A 254 -0.03 -8.52 -0.92
N THR A 255 0.94 -8.06 -1.69
CA THR A 255 0.89 -6.74 -2.32
C THR A 255 1.14 -6.82 -3.81
N ILE A 256 0.60 -5.84 -4.52
CA ILE A 256 0.74 -5.66 -5.96
C ILE A 256 0.99 -4.20 -6.24
N HIS A 257 1.56 -3.88 -7.40
CA HIS A 257 1.67 -2.52 -7.90
C HIS A 257 0.78 -2.34 -9.12
N LEU A 258 -0.20 -1.44 -9.08
CA LEU A 258 -1.15 -1.28 -10.18
C LEU A 258 -0.71 -0.19 -11.17
N TYR A 259 -0.43 -0.62 -12.40
CA TYR A 259 0.00 0.21 -13.52
C TYR A 259 -0.60 -0.29 -14.85
N GLU A 260 -1.93 -0.42 -14.91
CA GLU A 260 -2.57 -0.86 -16.16
C GLU A 260 -2.48 0.19 -17.26
N GLU A 261 -1.99 -0.28 -18.42
CA GLU A 261 -1.70 0.52 -19.62
C GLU A 261 -2.91 1.29 -20.13
N GLY A 262 -2.70 2.58 -20.39
CA GLY A 262 -3.68 3.48 -20.99
C GLY A 262 -4.81 3.90 -20.05
N THR A 263 -4.72 3.53 -18.77
CA THR A 263 -5.66 4.00 -17.74
C THR A 263 -4.92 4.46 -16.49
N ILE A 264 -4.39 3.54 -15.68
CA ILE A 264 -3.78 3.89 -14.40
C ILE A 264 -2.45 4.62 -14.61
N ASP A 265 -1.61 4.13 -15.53
CA ASP A 265 -0.29 4.66 -15.80
C ASP A 265 -0.28 5.91 -16.71
N PHE A 266 -1.34 6.09 -17.50
CA PHE A 266 -1.55 7.23 -18.41
C PHE A 266 -3.05 7.61 -18.49
N PRO A 267 -3.61 8.23 -17.45
CA PRO A 267 -5.05 8.52 -17.39
C PRO A 267 -5.46 9.68 -18.31
N GLU A 268 -6.47 9.45 -19.14
CA GLU A 268 -7.18 10.49 -19.90
C GLU A 268 -8.39 11.07 -19.14
N ASP A 269 -8.91 10.33 -18.17
CA ASP A 269 -10.02 10.73 -17.29
C ASP A 269 -9.84 10.15 -15.87
N THR A 270 -10.65 10.63 -14.91
CA THR A 270 -10.59 10.22 -13.50
C THR A 270 -11.44 8.98 -13.17
N ILE A 271 -12.18 8.42 -14.14
CA ILE A 271 -13.12 7.31 -13.96
C ILE A 271 -12.55 5.97 -14.42
N ALA A 272 -12.02 5.89 -15.65
CA ALA A 272 -11.48 4.68 -16.24
C ALA A 272 -10.42 3.99 -15.36
N PRO A 273 -9.49 4.72 -14.72
CA PRO A 273 -8.53 4.10 -13.81
C PRO A 273 -9.19 3.49 -12.55
N ALA A 274 -10.28 4.08 -12.06
CA ALA A 274 -11.02 3.54 -10.92
C ALA A 274 -11.75 2.25 -11.29
N LEU A 275 -12.37 2.19 -12.48
CA LEU A 275 -12.98 0.98 -13.03
C LEU A 275 -11.95 -0.14 -13.20
N SER A 276 -10.78 0.19 -13.77
CA SER A 276 -9.64 -0.71 -13.89
C SER A 276 -9.21 -1.25 -12.53
N THR A 277 -8.98 -0.37 -11.56
CA THR A 277 -8.59 -0.71 -10.19
C THR A 277 -9.58 -1.67 -9.53
N GLY A 278 -10.88 -1.40 -9.60
CA GLY A 278 -11.88 -2.28 -9.00
C GLY A 278 -11.90 -3.67 -9.61
N ARG A 279 -11.69 -3.78 -10.94
CA ARG A 279 -11.52 -5.05 -11.62
C ARG A 279 -10.25 -5.77 -11.17
N LEU A 280 -9.10 -5.09 -11.21
CA LEU A 280 -7.81 -5.69 -10.86
C LEU A 280 -7.77 -6.16 -9.41
N ILE A 281 -8.37 -5.42 -8.48
CA ILE A 281 -8.48 -5.86 -7.08
C ILE A 281 -9.39 -7.08 -6.96
N ARG A 282 -10.54 -7.10 -7.64
CA ARG A 282 -11.40 -8.31 -7.66
C ARG A 282 -10.64 -9.52 -8.21
N ASP A 283 -9.91 -9.36 -9.30
CA ASP A 283 -9.16 -10.44 -9.95
C ASP A 283 -8.02 -10.93 -9.03
N ALA A 284 -7.27 -10.02 -8.40
CA ALA A 284 -6.26 -10.37 -7.40
C ALA A 284 -6.85 -11.09 -6.17
N LEU A 285 -8.02 -10.66 -5.70
CA LEU A 285 -8.74 -11.31 -4.60
C LEU A 285 -9.20 -12.73 -4.95
N ALA A 286 -9.49 -13.01 -6.22
CA ALA A 286 -9.85 -14.35 -6.67
C ALA A 286 -8.67 -15.34 -6.59
N GLU A 287 -7.43 -14.83 -6.62
CA GLU A 287 -6.22 -15.63 -6.47
C GLU A 287 -5.91 -15.99 -5.00
N ILE A 288 -6.48 -15.26 -4.03
CA ILE A 288 -6.24 -15.46 -2.59
C ILE A 288 -7.11 -16.61 -2.04
N SER A 289 -6.46 -17.69 -1.60
CA SER A 289 -7.15 -18.89 -1.11
C SER A 289 -7.23 -19.05 0.41
N ASP A 290 -6.52 -18.22 1.18
CA ASP A 290 -6.30 -18.41 2.63
C ASP A 290 -6.71 -17.20 3.48
N THR A 291 -7.53 -16.31 2.93
CA THR A 291 -8.01 -15.08 3.58
C THR A 291 -6.91 -14.10 4.00
N ARG A 292 -5.68 -14.19 3.46
CA ARG A 292 -4.66 -13.19 3.77
C ARG A 292 -5.08 -11.77 3.33
N PRO A 293 -4.62 -10.72 4.03
CA PRO A 293 -4.78 -9.35 3.55
C PRO A 293 -4.13 -9.16 2.18
N LEU A 294 -4.75 -8.32 1.35
CA LEU A 294 -4.24 -7.90 0.06
C LEU A 294 -4.42 -6.39 -0.07
N PHE A 295 -3.38 -5.65 -0.43
CA PHE A 295 -3.52 -4.25 -0.81
C PHE A 295 -2.48 -3.86 -1.86
N ASP A 296 -2.75 -2.77 -2.57
CA ASP A 296 -1.81 -2.18 -3.52
C ASP A 296 -0.77 -1.33 -2.78
N SER A 297 0.49 -1.73 -2.86
CA SER A 297 1.60 -1.02 -2.22
C SER A 297 2.22 0.05 -3.11
N GLU A 298 1.81 0.16 -4.37
CA GLU A 298 2.29 1.19 -5.29
C GLU A 298 1.41 1.34 -6.53
N HIS A 299 0.84 2.51 -6.75
CA HIS A 299 0.24 2.87 -8.03
C HIS A 299 0.58 4.29 -8.42
N GLY A 300 0.32 4.64 -9.68
CA GLY A 300 0.35 6.02 -10.14
C GLY A 300 0.44 6.12 -11.66
N PRO A 301 0.39 7.35 -12.20
CA PRO A 301 0.44 7.65 -13.62
C PRO A 301 1.90 7.65 -14.07
N ILE A 302 2.55 6.49 -13.94
CA ILE A 302 3.99 6.34 -14.14
C ILE A 302 4.42 6.74 -15.54
N HIS A 303 3.67 6.36 -16.59
CA HIS A 303 4.01 6.71 -17.96
C HIS A 303 3.73 8.18 -18.27
N THR A 304 2.67 8.78 -17.71
CA THR A 304 2.46 10.24 -17.79
C THR A 304 3.69 11.00 -17.31
N PHE A 305 4.28 10.57 -16.19
CA PHE A 305 5.43 11.25 -15.60
C PHE A 305 6.76 10.86 -16.26
N LYS A 306 7.09 9.57 -16.27
CA LYS A 306 8.40 9.05 -16.65
C LYS A 306 8.64 9.13 -18.15
N ASP A 307 7.65 8.74 -18.95
CA ASP A 307 7.83 8.57 -20.40
C ASP A 307 7.36 9.81 -21.18
N HIS A 308 6.33 10.49 -20.67
CA HIS A 308 5.81 11.73 -21.27
C HIS A 308 6.33 13.01 -20.61
N GLY A 309 7.02 12.94 -19.46
CA GLY A 309 7.57 14.12 -18.78
C GLY A 309 6.50 15.08 -18.25
N MET A 310 5.28 14.60 -18.03
CA MET A 310 4.12 15.41 -17.65
C MET A 310 3.78 15.22 -16.17
N THR A 311 3.51 16.32 -15.48
CA THR A 311 2.85 16.29 -14.16
C THR A 311 1.37 16.57 -14.36
N LEU A 312 0.50 15.70 -13.86
CA LEU A 312 -0.95 15.91 -13.94
C LEU A 312 -1.36 17.22 -13.24
N PRO A 313 -2.32 17.98 -13.79
CA PRO A 313 -2.90 19.13 -13.10
C PRO A 313 -3.41 18.73 -11.71
N GLU A 314 -3.12 19.54 -10.68
CA GLU A 314 -3.45 19.19 -9.28
C GLU A 314 -4.93 18.82 -9.08
N PRO A 315 -5.93 19.54 -9.61
CA PRO A 315 -7.34 19.15 -9.46
C PRO A 315 -7.67 17.77 -10.05
N PHE A 316 -7.10 17.45 -11.21
CA PHE A 316 -7.29 16.15 -11.86
C PHE A 316 -6.65 15.05 -11.02
N ASP A 317 -5.41 15.28 -10.60
CA ASP A 317 -4.63 14.30 -9.84
C ASP A 317 -5.23 14.02 -8.46
N ASP A 318 -5.77 15.05 -7.80
CA ASP A 318 -6.51 14.94 -6.54
C ASP A 318 -7.74 14.04 -6.68
N GLU A 319 -8.54 14.26 -7.73
CA GLU A 319 -9.76 13.49 -7.98
C GLU A 319 -9.44 12.05 -8.42
N TYR A 320 -8.48 11.89 -9.31
CA TYR A 320 -7.97 10.59 -9.75
C TYR A 320 -7.45 9.77 -8.56
N PHE A 321 -6.58 10.33 -7.70
CA PHE A 321 -6.10 9.62 -6.51
C PHE A 321 -7.24 9.23 -5.57
N ARG A 322 -8.20 10.13 -5.31
CA ARG A 322 -9.37 9.81 -4.47
C ARG A 322 -10.18 8.65 -5.07
N HIS A 323 -10.44 8.66 -6.37
CA HIS A 323 -11.20 7.60 -7.03
C HIS A 323 -10.47 6.26 -6.98
N MET A 324 -9.15 6.25 -7.24
CA MET A 324 -8.30 5.07 -7.08
C MET A 324 -8.37 4.54 -5.65
N GLN A 325 -8.29 5.42 -4.65
CA GLN A 325 -8.31 5.05 -3.25
C GLN A 325 -9.60 4.33 -2.85
N TRP A 326 -10.74 4.86 -3.26
CA TRP A 326 -12.03 4.25 -2.96
C TRP A 326 -12.29 3.00 -3.81
N ALA A 327 -11.83 2.95 -5.06
CA ALA A 327 -11.91 1.75 -5.88
C ALA A 327 -11.15 0.57 -5.23
N HIS A 328 -9.94 0.81 -4.73
CA HIS A 328 -9.16 -0.19 -3.96
C HIS A 328 -9.94 -0.67 -2.74
N PHE A 329 -10.29 0.28 -1.88
CA PHE A 329 -10.82 0.00 -0.56
C PHE A 329 -12.21 -0.64 -0.63
N ALA A 330 -13.13 -0.08 -1.41
CA ALA A 330 -14.48 -0.60 -1.53
C ALA A 330 -14.50 -1.97 -2.21
N SER A 331 -13.57 -2.26 -3.14
CA SER A 331 -13.45 -3.59 -3.76
C SER A 331 -12.91 -4.67 -2.80
N GLY A 332 -12.48 -4.30 -1.58
CA GLY A 332 -12.06 -5.24 -0.54
C GLY A 332 -10.55 -5.33 -0.33
N ALA A 333 -9.75 -4.41 -0.88
CA ALA A 333 -8.37 -4.30 -0.45
C ALA A 333 -8.28 -3.96 1.06
N ALA A 334 -7.21 -4.40 1.72
CA ALA A 334 -6.94 -4.13 3.13
C ALA A 334 -6.43 -2.70 3.39
N GLY A 335 -6.35 -1.85 2.35
CA GLY A 335 -5.91 -0.47 2.39
C GLY A 335 -6.35 0.29 1.14
N GLY A 336 -6.08 1.59 1.10
CA GLY A 336 -6.53 2.49 0.03
C GLY A 336 -5.62 2.60 -1.20
N GLY A 337 -4.65 1.70 -1.38
CA GLY A 337 -3.60 1.87 -2.41
C GLY A 337 -2.57 2.94 -2.03
N MET A 338 -1.28 2.64 -2.17
CA MET A 338 -0.22 3.59 -1.83
C MET A 338 0.29 4.30 -3.08
N ARG A 339 0.12 5.62 -3.13
CA ARG A 339 0.49 6.41 -4.31
C ARG A 339 2.00 6.61 -4.43
N TRP A 340 2.55 6.39 -5.62
CA TRP A 340 3.83 6.95 -6.03
C TRP A 340 3.66 8.44 -6.42
N PRO A 341 4.48 9.36 -5.87
CA PRO A 341 4.35 10.79 -6.16
C PRO A 341 4.95 11.13 -7.54
N ASN A 342 4.30 10.71 -8.62
CA ASN A 342 4.67 11.00 -10.03
C ASN A 342 4.51 12.49 -10.38
N ARG A 343 5.26 13.36 -9.68
CA ARG A 343 5.23 14.83 -9.75
C ARG A 343 6.66 15.35 -9.56
N MET A 344 6.91 16.58 -10.03
CA MET A 344 8.20 17.26 -9.85
C MET A 344 8.04 18.52 -8.96
N PRO A 345 8.69 18.58 -7.78
CA PRO A 345 9.42 17.48 -7.14
C PRO A 345 8.48 16.36 -6.64
N HIS A 346 9.04 15.21 -6.27
CA HIS A 346 8.29 14.09 -5.70
C HIS A 346 7.62 14.48 -4.38
N SER A 347 6.31 14.73 -4.42
CA SER A 347 5.44 14.94 -3.26
C SER A 347 3.98 14.66 -3.61
N LEU A 348 3.14 14.43 -2.60
CA LEU A 348 1.68 14.38 -2.78
C LEU A 348 1.05 15.75 -2.47
N THR A 349 -0.01 16.06 -3.19
CA THR A 349 -0.74 17.33 -3.09
C THR A 349 -1.58 17.40 -1.81
N SER A 350 -2.05 18.60 -1.49
CA SER A 350 -2.94 18.80 -0.34
C SER A 350 -4.28 18.05 -0.49
N GLY A 351 -4.79 17.87 -1.72
CA GLY A 351 -6.04 17.16 -1.97
C GLY A 351 -5.92 15.65 -1.84
N MET A 352 -4.79 15.06 -2.26
CA MET A 352 -4.49 13.66 -1.95
C MET A 352 -4.47 13.40 -0.44
N ARG A 353 -3.92 14.34 0.34
CA ARG A 353 -3.92 14.25 1.81
C ARG A 353 -5.32 14.38 2.41
N ARG A 354 -6.21 15.18 1.80
CA ARG A 354 -7.62 15.24 2.18
C ARG A 354 -8.33 13.91 1.89
N ALA A 355 -8.04 13.26 0.77
CA ALA A 355 -8.59 11.95 0.44
C ALA A 355 -8.12 10.87 1.44
N GLN A 356 -6.83 10.84 1.80
CA GLN A 356 -6.32 9.96 2.88
C GLN A 356 -7.03 10.19 4.22
N ARG A 357 -7.27 11.45 4.59
CA ARG A 357 -8.04 11.80 5.79
C ARG A 357 -9.49 11.33 5.69
N ALA A 358 -10.11 11.45 4.51
CA ALA A 358 -11.47 10.99 4.27
C ALA A 358 -11.60 9.47 4.45
N LEU A 359 -10.62 8.69 3.95
CA LEU A 359 -10.60 7.25 4.19
C LEU A 359 -10.43 6.94 5.69
N ALA A 360 -9.48 7.59 6.37
CA ALA A 360 -9.26 7.38 7.80
C ALA A 360 -10.51 7.68 8.65
N GLY A 361 -11.28 8.72 8.28
CA GLY A 361 -12.54 9.07 8.93
C GLY A 361 -13.67 8.06 8.69
N PHE A 362 -13.63 7.29 7.60
CA PHE A 362 -14.62 6.26 7.29
C PHE A 362 -14.36 4.95 8.05
N LEU A 363 -13.11 4.60 8.34
CA LEU A 363 -12.74 3.33 8.97
C LEU A 363 -13.57 2.98 10.23
N PRO A 364 -13.87 3.90 11.16
CA PRO A 364 -14.64 3.57 12.38
C PRO A 364 -16.08 3.11 12.12
N LEU A 365 -16.62 3.29 10.92
CA LEU A 365 -17.99 2.93 10.57
C LEU A 365 -18.18 1.41 10.37
N ILE A 366 -17.08 0.66 10.23
CA ILE A 366 -17.05 -0.78 9.93
C ILE A 366 -16.31 -1.53 11.04
N ASP A 367 -16.75 -2.75 11.36
CA ASP A 367 -16.07 -3.65 12.29
C ASP A 367 -15.10 -4.57 11.53
N TRP A 368 -13.92 -4.03 11.22
CA TRP A 368 -12.88 -4.71 10.42
C TRP A 368 -12.39 -6.02 11.01
N LEU A 369 -12.46 -6.18 12.34
CA LEU A 369 -12.04 -7.43 13.00
C LEU A 369 -13.09 -8.54 12.91
N ARG A 370 -14.24 -8.24 12.29
CA ARG A 370 -15.32 -9.20 12.04
C ARG A 370 -15.71 -9.31 10.57
N LEU A 371 -15.29 -8.37 9.73
CA LEU A 371 -15.64 -8.32 8.32
C LEU A 371 -15.01 -9.49 7.55
N GLN A 372 -15.84 -10.44 7.12
CA GLN A 372 -15.44 -11.54 6.25
C GLN A 372 -15.55 -11.11 4.78
N ARG A 373 -14.49 -10.51 4.25
CA ARG A 373 -14.48 -9.93 2.91
C ARG A 373 -14.98 -10.90 1.83
N ARG A 374 -16.07 -10.51 1.17
CA ARG A 374 -16.45 -10.95 -0.17
C ARG A 374 -16.53 -9.72 -1.08
N ASN A 375 -15.87 -9.73 -2.23
CA ASN A 375 -16.05 -8.68 -3.24
C ASN A 375 -17.49 -8.74 -3.80
N LEU A 376 -18.12 -7.59 -3.99
CA LEU A 376 -19.50 -7.42 -4.42
C LEU A 376 -19.64 -6.56 -5.69
N ASN A 377 -18.54 -6.15 -6.34
CA ASN A 377 -18.55 -5.17 -7.44
C ASN A 377 -19.61 -5.53 -8.51
N ASP A 378 -19.59 -6.78 -9.00
CA ASP A 378 -20.53 -7.23 -10.04
C ASP A 378 -21.88 -7.73 -9.49
N ALA A 379 -22.02 -7.79 -8.16
CA ALA A 379 -23.21 -8.34 -7.49
C ALA A 379 -24.14 -7.25 -6.95
N ILE A 380 -23.66 -6.00 -6.86
CA ILE A 380 -24.48 -4.85 -6.46
C ILE A 380 -25.39 -4.47 -7.62
N VAL A 381 -26.69 -4.42 -7.35
CA VAL A 381 -27.69 -3.98 -8.33
C VAL A 381 -27.93 -2.49 -8.16
N VAL A 382 -27.81 -1.75 -9.27
CA VAL A 382 -28.05 -0.31 -9.35
C VAL A 382 -29.26 -0.07 -10.24
N GLU A 383 -30.27 0.62 -9.73
CA GLU A 383 -31.46 1.02 -10.46
C GLU A 383 -31.56 2.56 -10.50
N GLY A 384 -31.74 3.09 -11.72
CA GLY A 384 -31.75 4.53 -11.97
C GLY A 384 -30.34 5.11 -12.04
N GLY A 385 -30.12 6.11 -12.89
CA GLY A 385 -28.84 6.81 -13.07
C GLY A 385 -27.66 5.94 -13.56
N SER A 386 -26.55 6.61 -13.88
CA SER A 386 -25.34 5.97 -14.40
C SER A 386 -24.20 6.09 -13.38
N VAL A 387 -24.05 5.04 -12.57
CA VAL A 387 -22.92 4.86 -11.63
C VAL A 387 -22.29 3.49 -11.79
N ALA A 388 -21.00 3.41 -11.50
CA ALA A 388 -20.29 2.16 -11.25
C ALA A 388 -20.30 1.89 -9.74
N PRO A 389 -20.83 0.73 -9.29
CA PRO A 389 -20.73 0.31 -7.91
C PRO A 389 -19.42 -0.45 -7.66
N PHE A 390 -18.80 -0.17 -6.51
CA PHE A 390 -17.72 -0.94 -5.93
C PHE A 390 -18.16 -1.34 -4.53
N GLY A 391 -17.88 -2.56 -4.09
CA GLY A 391 -18.21 -2.93 -2.74
C GLY A 391 -17.66 -4.26 -2.30
N CYS A 392 -17.63 -4.43 -0.98
CA CYS A 392 -17.28 -5.67 -0.33
C CYS A 392 -18.07 -5.78 0.97
N GLY A 393 -18.30 -7.01 1.42
CA GLY A 393 -19.11 -7.22 2.61
C GLY A 393 -19.22 -8.69 3.00
N ASP A 394 -19.89 -8.93 4.12
CA ASP A 394 -20.31 -10.23 4.58
C ASP A 394 -21.82 -10.23 4.90
N ALA A 395 -22.27 -11.12 5.79
CA ALA A 395 -23.67 -11.19 6.20
C ALA A 395 -24.10 -10.08 7.18
N GLU A 396 -23.17 -9.33 7.75
CA GLU A 396 -23.40 -8.36 8.84
C GLU A 396 -23.16 -6.91 8.44
N GLN A 397 -22.28 -6.70 7.46
CA GLN A 397 -21.79 -5.38 7.11
C GLN A 397 -21.27 -5.34 5.68
N ALA A 398 -21.31 -4.16 5.09
CA ALA A 398 -20.78 -3.91 3.77
C ALA A 398 -20.22 -2.49 3.64
N VAL A 399 -19.22 -2.37 2.78
CA VAL A 399 -18.71 -1.11 2.25
C VAL A 399 -19.14 -1.02 0.80
N VAL A 400 -19.69 0.14 0.41
CA VAL A 400 -20.07 0.42 -0.97
C VAL A 400 -19.53 1.79 -1.34
N TRP A 401 -18.97 1.92 -2.55
CA TRP A 401 -18.65 3.20 -3.16
C TRP A 401 -19.33 3.29 -4.52
N LEU A 402 -19.97 4.42 -4.78
CA LEU A 402 -20.77 4.66 -5.98
C LEU A 402 -20.12 5.82 -6.74
N LEU A 403 -19.60 5.54 -7.94
CA LEU A 403 -18.94 6.54 -8.79
C LEU A 403 -19.81 6.87 -10.00
N ARG A 404 -20.12 8.15 -10.24
CA ARG A 404 -20.79 8.58 -11.48
C ARG A 404 -19.93 8.26 -12.70
N THR A 405 -20.51 7.67 -13.73
CA THR A 405 -19.78 7.24 -14.95
C THR A 405 -20.04 8.12 -16.18
N GLU A 406 -21.24 8.69 -16.29
CA GLU A 406 -21.64 9.53 -17.44
C GLU A 406 -21.58 11.03 -17.15
N ALA A 407 -20.73 11.43 -16.21
CA ALA A 407 -20.61 12.83 -15.79
C ALA A 407 -19.22 13.39 -16.06
N ILE A 408 -18.50 12.95 -17.10
CA ILE A 408 -17.17 13.47 -17.42
C ILE A 408 -17.27 14.82 -18.16
N GLY A 409 -16.48 15.80 -17.73
CA GLY A 409 -16.27 17.10 -18.35
C GLY A 409 -15.19 17.07 -19.43
N ALA A 410 -14.97 18.20 -20.11
CA ALA A 410 -13.95 18.30 -21.17
C ALA A 410 -12.50 18.20 -20.63
N ASP A 411 -12.32 18.33 -19.32
CA ASP A 411 -11.07 18.22 -18.59
C ASP A 411 -10.79 16.79 -18.07
N GLY A 412 -11.63 15.81 -18.43
CA GLY A 412 -11.49 14.42 -17.98
C GLY A 412 -11.91 14.19 -16.51
N MET A 413 -12.43 15.21 -15.83
CA MET A 413 -12.90 15.12 -14.44
C MET A 413 -14.42 14.97 -14.39
N ILE A 414 -14.97 14.67 -13.22
CA ILE A 414 -16.41 14.69 -13.00
C ILE A 414 -16.96 16.14 -13.08
N ASP A 415 -17.79 16.38 -14.09
CA ASP A 415 -18.66 17.54 -14.25
C ASP A 415 -19.81 17.52 -13.23
N ARG A 416 -19.55 18.19 -12.11
CA ARG A 416 -20.50 18.39 -11.01
C ARG A 416 -21.67 19.31 -11.35
N GLN A 417 -21.68 19.97 -12.52
CA GLN A 417 -22.82 20.81 -12.95
C GLN A 417 -23.96 19.96 -13.54
N ARG A 418 -23.69 18.70 -13.91
CA ARG A 418 -24.74 17.80 -14.34
C ARG A 418 -25.69 17.46 -13.18
N PRO A 419 -26.99 17.25 -13.45
CA PRO A 419 -27.93 16.82 -12.43
C PRO A 419 -27.42 15.60 -11.65
N PRO A 420 -27.53 15.61 -10.30
CA PRO A 420 -27.21 14.45 -9.47
C PRO A 420 -28.02 13.22 -9.86
N ALA A 421 -27.41 12.04 -9.77
CA ALA A 421 -28.09 10.79 -10.04
C ALA A 421 -28.92 10.37 -8.83
N ILE A 422 -30.16 9.95 -9.09
CA ILE A 422 -31.07 9.39 -8.08
C ILE A 422 -31.12 7.89 -8.33
N LEU A 423 -30.74 7.13 -7.32
CA LEU A 423 -30.52 5.69 -7.44
C LEU A 423 -31.33 4.92 -6.40
N ARG A 424 -31.53 3.63 -6.69
CA ARG A 424 -31.81 2.60 -5.70
C ARG A 424 -30.71 1.55 -5.81
N ILE A 425 -30.12 1.20 -4.67
CA ILE A 425 -29.03 0.22 -4.57
C ILE A 425 -29.57 -1.01 -3.87
N SER A 426 -29.23 -2.20 -4.36
CA SER A 426 -29.57 -3.46 -3.70
C SER A 426 -28.33 -4.34 -3.48
N LEU A 427 -28.11 -4.74 -2.23
CA LEU A 427 -26.96 -5.55 -1.82
C LEU A 427 -27.35 -7.02 -1.58
N PRO A 428 -26.57 -7.99 -2.08
CA PRO A 428 -26.80 -9.40 -1.80
C PRO A 428 -26.10 -9.87 -0.53
N GLY A 429 -26.70 -10.87 0.12
CA GLY A 429 -26.03 -11.70 1.15
C GLY A 429 -26.00 -11.14 2.57
N LEU A 430 -26.57 -9.96 2.84
CA LEU A 430 -26.84 -9.50 4.20
C LEU A 430 -27.91 -10.39 4.84
N ARG A 431 -27.77 -10.74 6.12
CA ARG A 431 -28.76 -11.55 6.84
C ARG A 431 -29.96 -10.73 7.27
N GLN A 432 -31.08 -11.37 7.59
CA GLN A 432 -32.22 -10.69 8.21
C GLN A 432 -31.81 -9.92 9.47
N GLY A 433 -32.28 -8.68 9.61
CA GLY A 433 -31.97 -7.82 10.73
C GLY A 433 -32.20 -6.35 10.43
N ASN A 434 -31.86 -5.50 11.39
CA ASN A 434 -31.86 -4.05 11.20
C ASN A 434 -30.44 -3.57 10.93
N TYR A 435 -30.31 -2.65 9.99
CA TYR A 435 -29.02 -2.11 9.58
C TYR A 435 -29.03 -0.59 9.71
N ARG A 436 -27.92 -0.04 10.19
CA ARG A 436 -27.56 1.36 9.99
C ARG A 436 -26.86 1.51 8.66
N ILE A 437 -27.29 2.50 7.90
CA ILE A 437 -26.70 2.92 6.63
C ILE A 437 -26.16 4.33 6.86
N THR A 438 -24.86 4.50 6.76
CA THR A 438 -24.19 5.80 6.91
C THR A 438 -23.64 6.23 5.55
N TYR A 439 -24.09 7.38 5.06
CA TYR A 439 -23.64 7.96 3.79
C TYR A 439 -22.48 8.93 4.03
N TRP A 440 -21.39 8.72 3.31
CA TRP A 440 -20.11 9.39 3.52
C TRP A 440 -19.65 10.15 2.28
N ASP A 441 -19.40 11.44 2.47
CA ASP A 441 -18.80 12.34 1.48
C ASP A 441 -17.29 12.10 1.42
N THR A 442 -16.84 11.52 0.30
CA THR A 442 -15.44 11.13 0.06
C THR A 442 -14.52 12.34 -0.13
N GLU A 443 -15.06 13.51 -0.48
CA GLU A 443 -14.32 14.78 -0.60
C GLU A 443 -14.23 15.51 0.73
N GLY A 444 -15.38 15.68 1.38
CA GLY A 444 -15.55 16.46 2.59
C GLY A 444 -15.18 15.72 3.87
N ALA A 445 -14.89 14.42 3.79
CA ALA A 445 -14.52 13.57 4.93
C ALA A 445 -15.56 13.61 6.06
N ARG A 446 -16.85 13.49 5.72
CA ARG A 446 -17.95 13.65 6.68
C ARG A 446 -19.17 12.80 6.34
N VAL A 447 -19.95 12.50 7.37
CA VAL A 447 -21.28 11.90 7.20
C VAL A 447 -22.23 12.95 6.62
N VAL A 448 -22.93 12.59 5.55
CA VAL A 448 -23.94 13.44 4.89
C VAL A 448 -25.38 12.95 5.09
N GLY A 449 -25.54 11.77 5.68
CA GLY A 449 -26.84 11.27 6.11
C GLY A 449 -26.72 9.90 6.76
N GLU A 450 -27.76 9.51 7.49
CA GLU A 450 -27.91 8.18 8.06
C GLU A 450 -29.34 7.69 7.88
N ALA A 451 -29.51 6.37 7.78
CA ALA A 451 -30.80 5.72 7.75
C ALA A 451 -30.74 4.40 8.52
N GLU A 452 -31.87 3.97 9.07
CA GLU A 452 -32.04 2.61 9.59
C GLU A 452 -33.04 1.86 8.71
N GLN A 453 -32.69 0.63 8.33
CA GLN A 453 -33.47 -0.17 7.40
C GLN A 453 -33.54 -1.61 7.88
N GLY A 454 -34.77 -2.12 8.01
CA GLY A 454 -35.02 -3.53 8.24
C GLY A 454 -34.84 -4.34 6.96
N HIS A 455 -34.25 -5.54 7.10
CA HIS A 455 -34.02 -6.49 6.03
C HIS A 455 -34.69 -7.83 6.33
N ASN A 456 -35.43 -8.37 5.37
CA ASN A 456 -35.98 -9.73 5.41
C ASN A 456 -35.14 -10.63 4.49
N ALA A 457 -34.80 -11.85 4.95
CA ALA A 457 -33.75 -12.71 4.36
C ALA A 457 -33.95 -13.12 2.88
N ASP A 458 -35.18 -13.03 2.36
CA ASP A 458 -35.54 -13.58 1.04
C ASP A 458 -35.39 -12.58 -0.12
N ALA A 459 -34.93 -11.35 0.14
CA ALA A 459 -34.76 -10.30 -0.86
C ALA A 459 -33.32 -9.74 -0.88
N LEU A 460 -32.98 -8.93 -1.89
CA LEU A 460 -31.80 -8.08 -1.82
C LEU A 460 -32.04 -6.94 -0.82
N PHE A 461 -31.00 -6.52 -0.08
CA PHE A 461 -31.09 -5.38 0.83
C PHE A 461 -31.08 -4.08 0.04
N GLY A 462 -32.27 -3.49 -0.15
CA GLY A 462 -32.46 -2.27 -0.91
C GLY A 462 -32.40 -0.99 -0.07
N PHE A 463 -31.69 0.03 -0.55
CA PHE A 463 -31.70 1.38 0.02
C PHE A 463 -31.55 2.47 -1.05
N ASN A 464 -31.86 3.70 -0.69
CA ASN A 464 -31.83 4.86 -1.58
C ASN A 464 -30.83 5.88 -1.04
N PRO A 465 -29.62 6.01 -1.63
CA PRO A 465 -28.68 7.03 -1.22
C PRO A 465 -29.20 8.44 -1.53
N PRO A 466 -28.68 9.49 -0.86
CA PRO A 466 -28.86 10.87 -1.29
C PRO A 466 -28.45 11.06 -2.76
N PRO A 467 -28.97 12.08 -3.47
CA PRO A 467 -28.58 12.32 -4.86
C PRO A 467 -27.07 12.49 -5.03
N ILE A 468 -26.46 11.81 -6.01
CA ILE A 468 -24.99 11.73 -6.17
C ILE A 468 -24.54 12.63 -7.32
N ALA A 469 -23.78 13.69 -6.97
CA ALA A 469 -23.19 14.59 -7.94
C ALA A 469 -21.90 14.03 -8.57
N ALA A 470 -21.03 13.40 -7.77
CA ALA A 470 -19.78 12.81 -8.24
C ALA A 470 -19.61 11.38 -7.75
N ASP A 471 -19.43 11.19 -6.45
CA ASP A 471 -19.29 9.89 -5.83
C ASP A 471 -19.80 9.90 -4.38
N LEU A 472 -20.02 8.72 -3.82
CA LEU A 472 -20.50 8.56 -2.44
C LEU A 472 -20.05 7.20 -1.88
N ALA A 473 -19.46 7.21 -0.68
CA ALA A 473 -19.21 5.99 0.07
C ALA A 473 -20.36 5.70 1.04
N VAL A 474 -20.62 4.42 1.32
CA VAL A 474 -21.70 3.96 2.18
C VAL A 474 -21.16 2.86 3.07
N ALA A 475 -21.34 3.03 4.39
CA ALA A 475 -21.16 1.97 5.37
C ALA A 475 -22.52 1.39 5.72
N VAL A 476 -22.66 0.07 5.59
CA VAL A 476 -23.85 -0.67 6.05
C VAL A 476 -23.41 -1.56 7.20
N ARG A 477 -24.05 -1.43 8.36
CA ARG A 477 -23.69 -2.20 9.57
C ARG A 477 -24.93 -2.66 10.31
N ARG A 478 -24.99 -3.94 10.65
CA ARG A 478 -26.09 -4.50 11.46
C ARG A 478 -26.09 -3.90 12.87
N LEU A 479 -27.29 -3.61 13.36
CA LEU A 479 -27.57 -3.06 14.70
C LEU A 479 -27.64 -4.15 15.78
#